data_AF-A0A0N4U1F8-F1
#
_entry.id   AF-A0A0N4U1F8-F1
#
_cell.length_a   1.000
_cell.length_b   1.000
_cell.length_c   1.000
_cell.angle_alpha   90.00
_cell.angle_beta   90.00
_cell.angle_gamma   90.00
#
_symmetry.space_group_name_H-M   'P 1'
#
loop_
_entity.id
_entity.type
_entity.pdbx_description
1 polymer ?
#
loop_
_entity_poly.entity_id
_entity_poly.type
_entity_poly.pdbx_seq_one_letter_code
_entity_poly.pdbx_strand_id
1 'polypeptide(L)'
;MTLVQFVFYVGWMKAAEVLLNPLGEDDDDFEGNFLIDKNLATALCVVDDCRDDVPDIKADQFWKTGQVDQIYSQISVNDEIHPLVGSAVNARLDF
;
A
#
# COMPACT_ATOMS: atom_id res chain seq x y z
N MET A 1 -34.92 -17.12 -13.22
CA MET A 1 -33.60 -17.62 -13.67
C MET A 1 -33.02 -16.80 -14.81
N THR A 2 -33.80 -16.46 -15.84
CA THR A 2 -33.36 -15.63 -16.98
C THR A 2 -32.77 -14.28 -16.57
N LEU A 3 -33.41 -13.55 -15.64
CA LEU A 3 -32.92 -12.26 -15.15
C LEU A 3 -31.54 -12.39 -14.49
N VAL A 4 -31.33 -13.43 -13.67
CA VAL A 4 -30.05 -13.67 -12.99
C VAL A 4 -28.95 -13.98 -14.01
N GLN A 5 -29.23 -14.85 -14.98
CA GLN A 5 -28.29 -15.13 -16.07
C GLN A 5 -27.98 -13.87 -16.89
N PHE A 6 -28.99 -13.03 -17.17
CA PHE A 6 -28.80 -11.76 -17.86
C PHE A 6 -27.86 -10.82 -17.11
N VAL A 7 -28.07 -10.66 -15.80
CA VAL A 7 -27.18 -9.85 -14.94
C VAL A 7 -25.75 -10.39 -14.96
N PHE A 8 -25.55 -11.72 -14.93
CA PHE A 8 -24.20 -12.29 -15.01
C PHE A 8 -23.52 -12.01 -16.35
N TYR A 9 -24.17 -12.28 -17.48
CA TYR A 9 -23.56 -12.10 -18.80
C TYR A 9 -23.34 -10.62 -19.14
N VAL A 10 -24.36 -9.78 -18.92
CA VAL A 10 -24.26 -8.35 -19.21
C VAL A 10 -23.35 -7.64 -18.21
N GLY A 11 -23.41 -8.03 -16.93
CA GLY A 11 -22.52 -7.48 -15.90
C GLY A 11 -21.05 -7.80 -16.17
N TRP A 12 -20.73 -9.02 -16.59
CA TRP A 12 -19.36 -9.38 -16.96
C TRP A 12 -18.87 -8.60 -18.20
N MET A 13 -19.73 -8.44 -19.21
CA MET A 13 -19.43 -7.60 -20.37
C MET A 13 -19.20 -6.13 -19.96
N LYS A 14 -20.03 -5.59 -19.06
CA LYS A 14 -19.93 -4.21 -18.57
C LYS A 14 -18.64 -3.95 -17.79
N ALA A 15 -18.16 -4.92 -17.01
CA ALA A 15 -16.86 -4.82 -16.35
C ALA A 15 -15.70 -4.66 -17.34
N ALA A 16 -15.75 -5.35 -18.50
CA ALA A 16 -14.76 -5.18 -19.56
C ALA A 16 -14.94 -3.86 -20.33
N GLU A 17 -16.18 -3.38 -20.46
CA GLU A 17 -16.51 -2.11 -21.14
C GLU A 17 -15.96 -0.90 -20.38
N VAL A 18 -16.16 -0.82 -19.06
CA VAL A 18 -15.63 0.26 -18.21
C VAL A 18 -14.10 0.27 -18.24
N LEU A 19 -13.47 -0.91 -18.18
CA LEU A 19 -12.00 -1.01 -18.22
C LEU A 19 -11.39 -0.86 -19.62
N LEU A 20 -12.20 -0.75 -20.68
CA LEU A 20 -11.70 -0.66 -22.06
C LEU A 20 -10.90 0.63 -22.29
N ASN A 21 -11.30 1.71 -21.62
CA ASN A 21 -10.60 2.99 -21.64
C ASN A 21 -10.59 3.62 -20.24
N PRO A 22 -9.63 3.26 -19.36
CA PRO A 22 -9.58 3.72 -17.97
C PRO A 22 -9.20 5.20 -17.80
N LEU A 23 -9.11 5.95 -18.90
CA LEU A 23 -8.73 7.37 -18.96
C LEU A 23 -9.92 8.25 -19.39
N GLY A 24 -11.15 7.75 -19.27
CA GLY A 24 -12.38 8.48 -19.56
C GLY A 24 -12.83 9.37 -18.39
N GLU A 25 -14.15 9.50 -18.25
CA GLU A 25 -14.84 10.27 -17.20
C GLU A 25 -15.84 9.41 -16.41
N ASP A 26 -15.81 8.08 -16.55
CA ASP A 26 -16.67 7.18 -15.79
C ASP A 26 -16.25 7.16 -14.30
N ASP A 27 -17.18 6.82 -13.40
CA ASP A 27 -16.93 6.84 -11.94
C ASP A 27 -15.76 5.93 -11.48
N ASP A 28 -15.45 4.88 -12.26
CA ASP A 28 -14.37 3.92 -11.99
C ASP A 28 -13.08 4.19 -12.81
N ASP A 29 -13.04 5.26 -13.61
CA ASP A 29 -11.85 5.66 -14.36
C ASP A 29 -10.76 6.23 -13.44
N PHE A 30 -9.53 6.28 -13.93
CA PHE A 30 -8.45 6.90 -13.16
C PHE A 30 -8.68 8.40 -12.99
N GLU A 31 -8.45 8.91 -11.78
CA GLU A 31 -8.44 10.34 -11.47
C GLU A 31 -7.18 11.04 -12.04
N GLY A 32 -7.05 11.07 -13.37
CA GLY A 32 -5.86 11.56 -14.07
C GLY A 32 -5.54 13.03 -13.76
N ASN A 33 -6.56 13.89 -13.70
CA ASN A 33 -6.39 15.30 -13.35
C ASN A 33 -5.84 15.48 -11.93
N PHE A 34 -6.34 14.70 -10.96
CA PHE A 34 -5.80 14.69 -9.60
C PHE A 34 -4.32 14.29 -9.59
N LEU A 35 -3.93 13.26 -10.34
CA LEU A 35 -2.54 12.85 -10.43
C LEU A 35 -1.64 13.94 -11.02
N ILE A 36 -2.10 14.66 -12.04
CA ILE A 36 -1.36 15.79 -12.63
C ILE A 36 -1.15 16.88 -11.58
N ASP A 37 -2.22 17.33 -10.94
CA ASP A 37 -2.17 18.40 -9.94
C ASP A 37 -1.30 18.02 -8.74
N LYS A 38 -1.50 16.81 -8.20
CA LYS A 38 -0.72 16.27 -7.09
C LYS A 38 0.75 16.18 -7.45
N ASN A 39 1.09 15.65 -8.62
CA ASN A 39 2.49 15.48 -9.03
C ASN A 39 3.17 16.82 -9.27
N LEU A 40 2.49 17.78 -9.91
CA LEU A 40 3.04 19.12 -10.11
C LEU A 40 3.32 19.80 -8.77
N ALA A 41 2.33 19.82 -7.86
CA ALA A 41 2.48 20.42 -6.54
C ALA A 41 3.58 19.74 -5.71
N THR A 42 3.60 18.40 -5.68
CA THR A 42 4.62 17.64 -4.94
C THR A 42 6.01 17.88 -5.51
N ALA A 43 6.17 17.85 -6.83
CA ALA A 43 7.46 18.02 -7.47
C ALA A 43 8.05 19.41 -7.21
N LEU A 44 7.23 20.47 -7.29
CA LEU A 44 7.65 21.83 -6.98
C LEU A 44 8.02 21.99 -5.49
N CYS A 45 7.19 21.46 -4.58
CA CYS A 45 7.48 21.47 -3.14
C CYS A 45 8.82 20.78 -2.82
N VAL A 46 9.10 19.64 -3.46
CA VAL A 46 10.36 18.89 -3.25
C VAL A 46 11.60 19.68 -3.66
N VAL A 47 11.55 20.44 -4.77
CA VAL A 47 12.73 21.15 -5.31
C VAL A 47 12.90 22.57 -4.76
N ASP A 48 11.83 23.18 -4.26
CA ASP A 48 11.82 24.53 -3.72
C ASP A 48 11.81 24.51 -2.18
N ASP A 49 10.68 24.13 -1.57
CA ASP A 49 10.46 24.23 -0.11
C ASP A 49 11.29 23.19 0.67
N CYS A 50 11.32 21.94 0.21
CA CYS A 50 12.04 20.86 0.89
C CYS A 50 13.53 20.80 0.54
N ARG A 51 14.03 21.77 -0.24
CA ARG A 51 15.42 21.77 -0.66
C ARG A 51 16.34 22.06 0.50
N ASP A 52 17.21 21.10 0.81
CA ASP A 52 18.15 21.15 1.94
C ASP A 52 17.45 21.33 3.31
N ASP A 53 16.12 21.14 3.37
CA ASP A 53 15.31 21.17 4.59
C ASP A 53 15.30 19.79 5.26
N VAL A 54 16.44 19.47 5.88
CA VAL A 54 16.63 18.21 6.60
C VAL A 54 16.33 18.38 8.09
N PRO A 55 15.64 17.43 8.74
CA PRO A 55 15.42 17.49 10.17
C PRO A 55 16.74 17.34 10.93
N ASP A 56 16.79 17.88 12.15
CA ASP A 56 17.93 17.69 13.05
C ASP A 56 18.23 16.20 13.26
N ILE A 57 19.52 15.84 13.17
CA ILE A 57 19.97 14.49 13.52
C ILE A 57 19.82 14.30 15.03
N LYS A 58 18.91 13.42 15.44
CA LYS A 58 18.66 13.04 16.84
C LYS A 58 18.70 11.52 16.97
N ALA A 59 19.24 11.03 18.07
CA ALA A 59 19.16 9.62 18.43
C ALA A 59 17.68 9.23 18.59
N ASP A 60 17.29 8.12 17.98
CA ASP A 60 15.94 7.58 18.12
C ASP A 60 15.73 6.96 19.52
N GLN A 61 14.48 6.60 19.83
CA GLN A 61 14.07 6.05 21.12
C GLN A 61 14.75 4.71 21.47
N PHE A 62 15.25 3.97 20.48
CA PHE A 62 15.90 2.67 20.64
C PHE A 62 17.43 2.74 20.61
N TRP A 63 18.00 3.93 20.38
CA TRP A 63 19.45 4.14 20.24
C TRP A 63 20.29 3.55 21.39
N LYS A 64 19.79 3.66 22.63
CA LYS A 64 20.50 3.18 23.83
C LYS A 64 20.34 1.68 24.09
N THR A 65 19.16 1.13 23.82
CA THR A 65 18.84 -0.28 24.12
C THR A 65 19.32 -1.20 23.01
N GLY A 66 19.32 -0.73 21.76
CA GLY A 66 19.53 -1.56 20.56
C GLY A 66 18.40 -2.58 20.34
N GLN A 67 17.34 -2.51 21.16
CA GLN A 67 16.19 -3.41 21.11
C GLN A 67 14.96 -2.57 20.77
N VAL A 68 14.31 -2.93 19.67
CA VAL A 68 13.04 -2.34 19.25
C VAL A 68 11.93 -3.09 20.00
N ASP A 69 11.47 -2.50 21.10
CA ASP A 69 10.29 -3.02 21.80
C ASP A 69 9.05 -2.86 20.92
N GLN A 70 8.19 -3.85 20.98
CA GLN A 70 6.95 -3.89 20.21
C GLN A 70 6.01 -2.75 20.63
N ILE A 71 5.67 -1.84 19.70
CA ILE A 71 4.79 -0.69 19.96
C ILE A 71 3.34 -1.03 19.58
N TYR A 72 2.80 -2.12 20.11
CA TYR A 72 1.40 -2.50 19.80
C TYR A 72 0.40 -1.66 20.58
N SER A 73 -0.70 -1.33 19.91
CA SER A 73 -1.88 -0.77 20.57
C SER A 73 -2.51 -1.79 21.52
N GLN A 74 -3.36 -1.34 22.46
CA GLN A 74 -4.09 -2.25 23.35
C GLN A 74 -4.99 -3.25 22.59
N ILE A 75 -5.42 -2.91 21.37
CA ILE A 75 -6.25 -3.79 20.54
C ILE A 75 -5.38 -4.87 19.89
N SER A 76 -4.17 -4.51 19.47
CA SER A 76 -3.25 -5.39 18.74
C SER A 76 -2.31 -6.20 19.64
N VAL A 77 -2.31 -5.95 20.95
CA VAL A 77 -1.34 -6.58 21.89
C VAL A 77 -1.51 -8.10 21.99
N ASN A 78 -2.73 -8.60 21.74
CA ASN A 78 -3.05 -10.03 21.80
C ASN A 78 -3.02 -10.69 20.41
N ASP A 79 -2.67 -9.96 19.35
CA ASP A 79 -2.52 -10.54 18.03
C ASP A 79 -1.33 -11.50 18.02
N GLU A 80 -1.55 -12.74 17.58
CA GLU A 80 -0.45 -13.71 17.47
C GLU A 80 0.55 -13.26 16.40
N ILE A 81 1.79 -13.06 16.80
CA ILE A 81 2.87 -12.69 15.88
C ILE A 81 3.46 -13.98 15.33
N HIS A 82 3.32 -14.19 14.02
CA HIS A 82 3.92 -15.33 13.31
C HIS A 82 5.11 -14.86 12.46
N PRO A 83 6.31 -14.69 13.07
CA PRO A 83 7.47 -14.28 12.31
C PRO A 83 7.84 -15.36 11.28
N LEU A 84 8.03 -14.93 10.04
CA LEU A 84 8.51 -15.81 8.98
C LEU A 84 9.99 -16.16 9.23
N VAL A 85 10.25 -17.34 9.78
CA VAL A 85 11.62 -17.84 10.04
C VAL A 85 12.22 -18.61 8.86
N GLY A 86 11.40 -18.98 7.87
CA GLY A 86 11.78 -19.80 6.71
C GLY A 86 11.64 -21.30 6.98
N SER A 87 11.18 -22.05 5.98
CA SER A 87 10.87 -23.49 6.11
C SER A 87 12.09 -24.38 6.35
N ALA A 88 13.27 -23.94 5.93
CA ALA A 88 14.51 -24.70 6.04
C ALA A 88 15.38 -24.35 7.26
N VAL A 89 14.97 -23.40 8.12
CA VAL A 89 15.84 -22.87 9.20
C VAL A 89 16.33 -23.94 10.18
N ASN A 90 15.54 -24.99 10.38
CA ASN A 90 15.84 -26.11 11.26
C ASN A 90 16.20 -27.40 10.51
N ALA A 91 16.39 -27.35 9.19
CA ALA A 91 16.80 -28.51 8.43
C ALA A 91 18.23 -28.92 8.84
N ARG A 92 18.37 -30.08 9.48
CA ARG A 92 19.65 -30.72 9.73
C ARG A 92 19.87 -31.80 8.68
N LEU A 93 21.05 -31.81 8.08
CA LEU A 93 21.49 -32.89 7.20
C LEU A 93 22.26 -33.89 8.05
N ASP A 94 21.72 -35.10 8.22
CA ASP A 94 22.44 -36.20 8.85
C ASP A 94 23.30 -36.88 7.77
N PHE A 95 24.63 -36.84 7.95
CA PHE A 95 25.62 -37.59 7.16
C PHE A 95 26.18 -38.75 7.98
#